data_AF-A0A1A6GUN4-F1
#
_entry.id   AF-A0A1A6GUN4-F1
#
_cell.length_a   1.000
_cell.length_b   1.000
_cell.length_c   1.000
_cell.angle_alpha   90.00
_cell.angle_beta   90.00
_cell.angle_gamma   90.00
#
_symmetry.space_group_name_H-M   'P 1'
#
loop_
_entity.id
_entity.type
_entity.pdbx_description
1 polymer ?
#
loop_
_entity_poly.entity_id
_entity_poly.type
_entity_poly.pdbx_seq_one_letter_code
_entity_poly.pdbx_strand_id
1 'polypeptide(L)'
;FKQVCEEAPDNAVQLLGELMNQSHRSCRDLYECSCPELDQLVDVCRKFGAKGSRLTGAGWGGCTVSIVPADMLSSFLTNVHEAYYRRNSLSLALEKHSLFATKPGGGALLESSDMAVDDGDDDCGDCGDC
;
A
#
# COMPACT_ATOMS: atom_id res chain seq x y z
N PHE A 1 -15.13 -4.90 0.03
CA PHE A 1 -14.00 -5.00 0.98
C PHE A 1 -14.40 -5.86 2.17
N LYS A 2 -15.28 -5.39 3.07
CA LYS A 2 -15.75 -6.14 4.25
C LYS A 2 -16.03 -7.62 3.98
N GLN A 3 -16.94 -7.92 3.05
CA GLN A 3 -17.31 -9.29 2.70
C GLN A 3 -16.10 -10.18 2.34
N VAL A 4 -15.21 -9.70 1.47
CA VAL A 4 -14.00 -10.46 1.07
C VAL A 4 -13.07 -10.70 2.26
N CYS A 5 -12.96 -9.73 3.17
CA CYS A 5 -12.15 -9.89 4.39
C CYS A 5 -12.78 -10.88 5.38
N GLU A 6 -14.11 -10.94 5.47
CA GLU A 6 -14.83 -11.85 6.37
C GLU A 6 -14.84 -13.30 5.83
N GLU A 7 -15.03 -13.47 4.52
CA GLU A 7 -15.05 -14.79 3.87
C GLU A 7 -13.64 -15.37 3.66
N ALA A 8 -12.62 -14.50 3.57
CA ALA A 8 -11.22 -14.84 3.40
C ALA A 8 -10.94 -15.98 2.38
N PRO A 9 -11.43 -15.89 1.13
CA PRO A 9 -11.17 -16.92 0.12
C PRO A 9 -9.68 -16.96 -0.29
N ASP A 10 -9.23 -18.07 -0.88
CA ASP A 10 -7.83 -18.25 -1.31
C ASP A 10 -7.33 -17.14 -2.26
N ASN A 11 -8.24 -16.53 -3.03
CA ASN A 11 -7.96 -15.43 -3.95
C ASN A 11 -8.35 -14.04 -3.39
N ALA A 12 -8.46 -13.89 -2.07
CA ALA A 12 -8.88 -12.66 -1.41
C ALA A 12 -8.05 -11.44 -1.86
N VAL A 13 -6.73 -11.60 -1.99
CA VAL A 13 -5.83 -10.51 -2.41
C VAL A 13 -6.17 -10.00 -3.82
N GLN A 14 -6.48 -10.90 -4.75
CA GLN A 14 -6.88 -10.55 -6.11
C GLN A 14 -8.24 -9.84 -6.11
N LEU A 15 -9.20 -10.34 -5.35
CA LEU A 15 -10.53 -9.72 -5.22
C LEU A 15 -10.46 -8.32 -4.60
N LEU A 16 -9.67 -8.15 -3.53
CA LEU A 16 -9.44 -6.85 -2.91
C LEU A 16 -8.77 -5.87 -3.89
N GLY A 17 -7.79 -6.36 -4.66
CA GLY A 17 -7.14 -5.58 -5.70
C GLY A 17 -8.10 -5.08 -6.78
N GLU A 18 -8.98 -5.94 -7.28
CA GLU A 18 -10.00 -5.55 -8.26
C GLU A 18 -10.99 -4.53 -7.67
N LEU A 19 -11.41 -4.69 -6.41
CA LEU A 19 -12.24 -3.71 -5.72
C LEU A 19 -11.55 -2.35 -5.56
N MET A 20 -10.23 -2.32 -5.33
CA MET A 20 -9.46 -1.07 -5.31
C MET A 20 -9.49 -0.38 -6.67
N ASN A 21 -9.25 -1.13 -7.75
CA ASN A 21 -9.27 -0.60 -9.11
C ASN A 21 -10.65 -0.06 -9.49
N GLN A 22 -11.71 -0.79 -9.17
CA GLN A 22 -13.09 -0.35 -9.38
C GLN A 22 -13.39 0.93 -8.60
N SER A 23 -12.94 1.00 -7.35
CA SER A 23 -13.17 2.20 -6.57
C SER A 23 -12.38 3.40 -7.07
N HIS A 24 -11.16 3.22 -7.58
CA HIS A 24 -10.43 4.33 -8.20
C HIS A 24 -11.14 4.82 -9.47
N ARG A 25 -11.61 3.92 -10.34
CA ARG A 25 -12.43 4.28 -11.51
C ARG A 25 -13.66 5.09 -11.08
N SER A 26 -14.37 4.66 -10.04
CA SER A 26 -15.50 5.41 -9.49
C SER A 26 -15.09 6.80 -8.97
N CYS A 27 -13.99 6.91 -8.22
CA CYS A 27 -13.48 8.20 -7.75
C CYS A 27 -13.11 9.15 -8.89
N ARG A 28 -12.58 8.63 -10.00
CA ARG A 28 -12.21 9.42 -11.18
C ARG A 28 -13.43 9.80 -12.03
N ASP A 29 -14.29 8.83 -12.33
CA ASP A 29 -15.32 8.96 -13.38
C ASP A 29 -16.68 9.40 -12.81
N LEU A 30 -17.01 9.02 -11.56
CA LEU A 30 -18.32 9.31 -10.95
C LEU A 30 -18.25 10.41 -9.89
N TYR A 31 -17.21 10.39 -9.05
CA TYR A 31 -17.04 11.38 -7.99
C TYR A 31 -16.11 12.53 -8.39
N GLU A 32 -15.41 12.39 -9.51
CA GLU A 32 -14.52 13.41 -10.10
C GLU A 32 -13.50 14.00 -9.10
N CYS A 33 -13.04 13.18 -8.14
CA CYS A 33 -12.07 13.58 -7.13
C CYS A 33 -10.64 13.12 -7.42
N SER A 34 -10.37 12.56 -8.60
CA SER A 34 -9.01 12.23 -9.02
C SER A 34 -8.29 13.43 -9.66
N CYS A 35 -7.06 13.21 -10.11
CA CYS A 35 -6.33 14.14 -10.95
C CYS A 35 -5.36 13.36 -11.88
N PRO A 36 -4.83 13.97 -12.96
CA PRO A 36 -3.94 13.30 -13.90
C PRO A 36 -2.73 12.64 -13.24
N GLU A 37 -2.16 13.27 -12.21
CA GLU A 37 -1.03 12.77 -11.43
C GLU A 37 -1.38 11.47 -10.69
N LEU A 38 -2.52 11.44 -10.00
CA LEU A 38 -3.00 10.25 -9.29
C LEU A 38 -3.34 9.11 -10.25
N ASP A 39 -4.01 9.42 -11.35
CA ASP A 39 -4.39 8.42 -12.36
C ASP A 39 -3.13 7.78 -12.98
N GLN A 40 -2.15 8.61 -13.33
CA GLN A 40 -0.86 8.15 -13.85
C GLN A 40 -0.12 7.29 -12.81
N LEU A 41 -0.09 7.69 -11.54
CA LEU A 41 0.56 6.92 -10.48
C LEU A 41 -0.13 5.56 -10.25
N VAL A 42 -1.46 5.53 -10.25
CA VAL A 42 -2.24 4.28 -10.16
C VAL A 42 -1.91 3.34 -11.32
N ASP A 43 -1.86 3.86 -12.54
CA ASP A 43 -1.54 3.05 -13.72
C ASP A 43 -0.09 2.54 -13.69
N VAL A 44 0.87 3.36 -13.24
CA VAL A 44 2.26 2.96 -13.02
C VAL A 44 2.35 1.82 -12.00
N CYS A 45 1.71 1.96 -10.84
CA CYS A 45 1.71 0.92 -9.81
C CYS A 45 1.11 -0.40 -10.34
N ARG A 46 0.00 -0.34 -11.07
CA ARG A 46 -0.63 -1.53 -11.65
C ARG A 46 0.27 -2.20 -12.69
N LYS A 47 0.94 -1.41 -13.53
CA LYS A 47 1.88 -1.90 -14.54
C LYS A 47 3.04 -2.69 -13.92
N PHE A 48 3.51 -2.31 -12.73
CA PHE A 48 4.64 -2.95 -12.06
C PHE A 48 4.25 -4.02 -11.02
N GLY A 49 3.03 -4.52 -11.07
CA GLY A 49 2.64 -5.74 -10.34
C GLY A 49 1.76 -5.53 -9.12
N ALA A 50 1.26 -4.31 -8.87
CA ALA A 50 0.22 -4.11 -7.87
C ALA A 50 -1.06 -4.88 -8.26
N LYS A 51 -1.61 -5.67 -7.32
CA LYS A 51 -2.89 -6.38 -7.51
C LYS A 51 -4.07 -5.40 -7.60
N GLY A 52 -3.96 -4.28 -6.89
CA GLY A 52 -4.83 -3.12 -7.05
C GLY A 52 -4.13 -1.86 -6.58
N SER A 53 -4.52 -0.73 -7.15
CA SER A 53 -4.04 0.59 -6.73
C SER A 53 -5.18 1.61 -6.84
N ARG A 54 -5.21 2.55 -5.90
CA ARG A 54 -6.20 3.62 -5.86
C ARG A 54 -5.66 4.85 -5.15
N LEU A 55 -6.25 6.00 -5.43
CA LEU A 55 -6.12 7.18 -4.58
C LEU A 55 -6.62 6.90 -3.15
N THR A 56 -6.02 7.55 -2.18
CA THR A 56 -6.41 7.54 -0.76
C THR A 56 -6.46 8.95 -0.19
N GLY A 57 -7.34 9.18 0.77
CA GLY A 57 -7.65 10.51 1.30
C GLY A 57 -8.72 11.23 0.46
N ALA A 58 -8.68 12.56 0.46
CA ALA A 58 -9.72 13.40 -0.14
C ALA A 58 -9.74 13.38 -1.68
N GLY A 59 -8.58 13.21 -2.33
CA GLY A 59 -8.43 13.37 -3.78
C GLY A 59 -7.79 14.70 -4.19
N TRP A 60 -7.83 15.01 -5.50
CA TRP A 60 -7.21 16.19 -6.14
C TRP A 60 -5.72 16.37 -5.81
N GLY A 61 -5.02 15.23 -5.65
CA GLY A 61 -3.62 15.16 -5.24
C GLY A 61 -3.43 14.21 -4.05
N GLY A 62 -2.25 14.27 -3.43
CA GLY A 62 -1.92 13.43 -2.28
C GLY A 62 -1.34 12.08 -2.68
N CYS A 63 -1.89 10.99 -2.12
CA CYS A 63 -1.27 9.67 -2.15
C CYS A 63 -2.13 8.62 -2.85
N THR A 64 -1.46 7.58 -3.33
CA THR A 64 -2.10 6.31 -3.72
C THR A 64 -1.71 5.21 -2.75
N VAL A 65 -2.57 4.23 -2.58
CA VAL A 65 -2.28 2.98 -1.87
C VAL A 65 -2.36 1.81 -2.85
N SER A 66 -1.42 0.88 -2.76
CA SER A 66 -1.30 -0.27 -3.66
C SER A 66 -1.07 -1.56 -2.87
N ILE A 67 -1.74 -2.64 -3.27
CA ILE A 67 -1.48 -3.99 -2.74
C ILE A 67 -0.44 -4.67 -3.63
N VAL A 68 0.71 -5.02 -3.05
CA VAL A 68 1.84 -5.61 -3.76
C VAL A 68 2.30 -6.88 -3.02
N PRO A 69 2.54 -8.00 -3.72
CA PRO A 69 3.19 -9.17 -3.16
C PRO A 69 4.55 -8.84 -2.53
N ALA A 70 4.83 -9.38 -1.35
CA ALA A 70 6.01 -9.01 -0.56
C ALA A 70 7.34 -9.33 -1.26
N ASP A 71 7.38 -10.41 -2.04
CA ASP A 71 8.52 -10.84 -2.86
C ASP A 71 8.84 -9.87 -4.01
N MET A 72 7.87 -9.05 -4.44
CA MET A 72 8.05 -8.04 -5.48
C MET A 72 8.30 -6.63 -4.94
N LEU A 73 8.31 -6.42 -3.62
CA LEU A 73 8.32 -5.09 -3.03
C LEU A 73 9.52 -4.23 -3.48
N SER A 74 10.73 -4.78 -3.47
CA SER A 74 11.95 -4.05 -3.81
C SER A 74 11.98 -3.59 -5.27
N SER A 75 11.63 -4.50 -6.19
CA SER A 75 11.56 -4.21 -7.63
C SER A 75 10.41 -3.27 -7.95
N PHE A 76 9.27 -3.42 -7.29
CA PHE A 76 8.13 -2.52 -7.40
C PHE A 76 8.50 -1.07 -7.05
N LEU A 77 9.10 -0.84 -5.87
CA LEU A 77 9.48 0.50 -5.42
C LEU A 77 10.47 1.16 -6.39
N THR A 78 11.48 0.41 -6.84
CA THR A 78 12.48 0.86 -7.81
C THR A 78 11.82 1.26 -9.15
N ASN A 79 10.92 0.43 -9.66
CA ASN A 79 10.28 0.66 -10.94
C ASN A 79 9.29 1.85 -10.91
N VAL A 80 8.52 1.99 -9.83
CA VAL A 80 7.60 3.13 -9.65
C VAL A 80 8.40 4.43 -9.53
N HIS A 81 9.50 4.41 -8.77
CA HIS A 81 10.41 5.54 -8.65
C HIS A 81 10.93 6.00 -10.02
N GLU A 82 11.50 5.09 -10.78
CA GLU A 82 12.08 5.38 -12.10
C GLU A 82 11.02 5.84 -13.11
N ALA A 83 9.82 5.26 -13.09
CA ALA A 83 8.78 5.56 -14.06
C ALA A 83 8.03 6.87 -13.80
N TYR A 84 7.82 7.23 -12.52
CA TYR A 84 6.98 8.35 -12.11
C TYR A 84 7.79 9.51 -11.52
N TYR A 85 8.65 9.25 -10.54
CA TYR A 85 9.32 10.31 -9.77
C TYR A 85 10.58 10.86 -10.46
N ARG A 86 11.36 10.01 -11.15
CA ARG A 86 12.59 10.43 -11.82
C ARG A 86 12.38 11.49 -12.90
N ARG A 87 11.23 11.47 -13.58
CA ARG A 87 10.94 12.35 -14.72
C ARG A 87 10.60 13.79 -14.32
N ASN A 88 10.36 14.04 -13.05
CA ASN A 88 9.91 15.35 -12.59
C ASN A 88 10.93 15.91 -11.57
N SER A 89 11.49 17.07 -11.86
CA SER A 89 12.60 17.66 -11.09
C SER A 89 12.17 18.21 -9.73
N LEU A 90 10.86 18.49 -9.54
CA LEU A 90 10.25 18.82 -8.26
C LEU A 90 10.13 17.61 -7.32
N SER A 91 10.15 16.38 -7.84
CA SER A 91 9.95 15.13 -7.08
C SER A 91 11.22 14.54 -6.47
N LEU A 92 12.42 14.94 -6.91
CA LEU A 92 13.69 14.40 -6.41
C LEU A 92 13.96 14.72 -4.94
N ALA A 93 13.47 15.86 -4.44
CA ALA A 93 13.58 16.22 -3.01
C ALA A 93 12.56 15.47 -2.14
N LEU A 94 11.42 15.05 -2.72
CA LEU A 94 10.35 14.30 -2.03
C LEU A 94 10.58 12.79 -2.05
N GLU A 95 11.48 12.31 -2.93
CA GLU A 95 11.75 10.90 -3.23
C GLU A 95 11.95 10.03 -1.98
N LYS A 96 12.82 10.45 -1.05
CA LYS A 96 13.20 9.63 0.11
C LYS A 96 12.04 9.29 1.05
N HIS A 97 10.95 10.05 1.00
CA HIS A 97 9.83 9.91 1.94
C HIS A 97 8.47 9.67 1.26
N SER A 98 8.42 9.59 -0.07
CA SER A 98 7.14 9.49 -0.81
C SER A 98 6.72 8.06 -1.17
N LEU A 99 7.64 7.09 -1.06
CA LEU A 99 7.40 5.69 -1.38
C LEU A 99 7.84 4.83 -0.20
N PHE A 100 6.88 4.17 0.45
CA PHE A 100 7.15 3.33 1.60
C PHE A 100 6.16 2.17 1.67
N ALA A 101 6.65 1.04 2.19
CA ALA A 101 5.78 -0.06 2.57
C ALA A 101 5.17 0.22 3.94
N THR A 102 3.91 -0.14 4.13
CA THR A 102 3.21 -0.01 5.41
C THR A 102 2.60 -1.36 5.81
N LYS A 103 2.46 -1.56 7.12
CA LYS A 103 1.70 -2.66 7.71
C LYS A 103 0.61 -2.04 8.58
N PRO A 104 -0.61 -2.61 8.63
CA PRO A 104 -1.63 -2.18 9.60
C PRO A 104 -1.04 -2.20 11.02
N GLY A 105 -1.26 -1.13 11.78
CA GLY A 105 -0.76 -0.97 13.15
C GLY A 105 -1.86 -0.61 14.12
N GLY A 106 -1.53 -0.64 15.41
CA GLY A 106 -2.43 -0.16 16.47
C GLY A 106 -2.75 1.33 16.32
N GLY A 107 -3.86 1.75 16.92
CA GLY A 107 -4.20 3.16 17.05
C GLY A 107 -3.29 3.89 18.03
N ALA A 108 -3.57 5.17 18.27
CA ALA A 108 -2.83 5.93 19.28
C ALA A 108 -3.00 5.31 20.68
N LEU A 109 -1.88 5.13 21.38
CA LEU A 109 -1.80 4.64 22.75
C LEU A 109 -0.95 5.63 23.56
N LEU A 110 -1.28 5.82 24.84
CA LEU A 110 -0.42 6.56 25.76
C LEU A 110 0.80 5.70 26.09
N GLU A 111 1.98 6.14 25.68
CA GLU A 111 3.24 5.52 26.08
C GLU A 111 3.64 6.10 27.45
N SER A 112 3.37 5.35 28.52
CA SER A 112 3.90 5.67 29.84
C SER A 112 5.36 5.22 29.91
N SER A 113 6.29 6.17 29.99
CA SER A 113 7.70 5.87 30.22
C SER A 113 7.92 5.47 31.68
N ASP A 114 7.66 4.22 32.04
CA ASP A 114 8.17 3.61 33.26
C ASP A 114 8.85 2.27 32.93
N MET A 115 10.16 2.22 33.20
CA MET A 115 11.09 1.09 33.35
C MET A 115 10.74 -0.26 32.67
N ALA A 116 11.61 -0.64 31.72
CA ALA A 116 12.03 -2.00 31.38
C ALA A 116 11.00 -3.12 31.66
N VAL A 117 10.25 -3.50 30.63
CA VAL A 117 9.77 -4.88 30.50
C VAL A 117 10.61 -5.52 29.40
N ASP A 118 11.51 -6.38 29.86
CA ASP A 118 12.08 -7.48 29.10
C ASP A 118 10.93 -8.40 28.71
N ASP A 119 10.40 -8.22 27.49
CA ASP A 119 9.58 -9.25 26.87
C ASP A 119 10.48 -9.96 25.85
N GLY A 120 10.96 -11.11 26.32
CA GLY A 120 11.95 -11.94 25.69
C GLY A 120 11.56 -12.44 24.32
N ASP A 121 12.59 -13.00 23.67
CA ASP A 121 12.54 -13.78 22.45
C ASP A 121 11.20 -14.49 22.22
N ASP A 122 10.50 -14.11 21.15
CA ASP A 122 9.49 -14.96 20.51
C ASP A 122 10.27 -16.10 19.83
N ASP A 123 10.61 -17.08 20.67
CA ASP A 123 11.22 -18.35 20.34
C ASP A 123 10.40 -19.00 19.22
N CYS A 124 10.99 -19.03 18.02
CA CYS A 124 10.50 -19.85 16.93
C CYS A 124 10.78 -21.32 17.29
N GLY A 125 9.94 -21.86 18.17
CA GLY A 125 10.08 -23.16 18.80
C GLY A 125 8.80 -23.98 18.71
N ASP A 126 8.38 -24.35 17.50
CA ASP A 126 7.72 -25.65 17.27
C ASP A 126 7.91 -26.08 15.81
N CYS A 127 9.12 -26.59 15.52
CA CYS A 127 9.30 -27.58 14.46
C CYS A 127 9.27 -28.95 15.15
N GLY A 128 8.10 -29.40 15.58
CA GLY A 128 7.88 -30.77 16.00
C GLY A 128 7.76 -31.70 14.78
N ASP A 129 8.67 -32.67 14.70
CA ASP A 129 8.68 -33.82 13.79
C ASP A 129 7.28 -34.43 13.55
N CYS A 130 6.92 -34.63 12.26
CA CYS A 130 6.18 -35.76 11.64
C CYS A 130 5.91 -35.45 10.16
#